data_AF-A0A916F733-F1
#
_entry.id   AF-A0A916F733-F1
#
_cell.length_a   1.000
_cell.length_b   1.000
_cell.length_c   1.000
_cell.angle_alpha   90.00
_cell.angle_beta   90.00
_cell.angle_gamma   90.00
#
_symmetry.space_group_name_H-M   'P 1'
#
loop_
_entity.id
_entity.type
_entity.pdbx_description
1 polymer ?
#
loop_
_entity_poly.entity_id
_entity_poly.type
_entity_poly.pdbx_seq_one_letter_code
_entity_poly.pdbx_strand_id
1 'polypeptide(L)'
;MPILAIWKAVCREPRYAGSAAIRALGSFQGDAKGCVVCHGGNPRGLTAEAAHQGVPEKAPETGPKTFYPDPGSLWIADNTCGQSGCHQGYAYRLERALMNTEAGKIQGNLHTWGVDEVRNHKVPWGNYGVEDTDGLTPTVGTDAYKAYMAKLIEEHPDQLPTKLDPIPLPAVEEIEADPKLAGFTYQRQQCQRCHVGIKGREKRGDYRGMGCSACHIPYGNEGYYEGGDPTIDKQEQGHMLVHRIQGTREAKVKVRDDMTYSGIPVETCNSCHNRGKRIGVTYQGLMEFPYGSPYDEQGKTQPRLHTKQYLFISDDLHHQFNRSRPGNPRGGMLCQDCHTTIDMHGDGNIFGTTLAQVEVECQDCHGIPEAFPWDLPLGYSEEFAKALATEGRGLGDTLLTETQAYATSYDKKEGYLLSARGNPLGNVVKDGNKVTLHSATGLDFQVPLLKQLADDNGWKSPDAMVAMSKVVKHQESLECYACHASWVPQCYGCHVQVNYGKDKDGKPFRDTDWVAGGRCPPGKREARGG
;
A
#
# COMPACT_ATOMS: atom_id res chain seq x y z
N MET A 1 37.60 13.62 3.92
CA MET A 1 36.81 14.27 2.85
C MET A 1 35.50 14.72 3.45
N PRO A 2 35.01 15.94 3.18
CA PRO A 2 33.84 16.47 3.86
C PRO A 2 32.60 15.63 3.51
N ILE A 3 31.81 15.29 4.54
CA ILE A 3 30.60 14.44 4.45
C ILE A 3 29.58 14.97 3.43
N LEU A 4 29.67 16.25 3.08
CA LEU A 4 28.84 16.90 2.07
C LEU A 4 29.26 16.64 0.61
N ALA A 5 30.44 16.09 0.36
CA ALA A 5 30.77 15.53 -0.97
C ALA A 5 30.09 14.18 -1.20
N ILE A 6 29.57 13.56 -0.13
CA ILE A 6 29.19 12.15 -0.10
C ILE A 6 27.67 11.97 -0.18
N TRP A 7 26.89 12.82 0.51
CA TRP A 7 25.43 12.97 0.26
C TRP A 7 25.11 13.32 -1.21
N LYS A 8 26.07 13.90 -1.94
CA LYS A 8 25.91 14.32 -3.35
C LYS A 8 25.78 13.18 -4.36
N ALA A 9 25.96 11.92 -3.95
CA ALA A 9 25.92 10.77 -4.84
C ALA A 9 24.50 10.23 -5.12
N VAL A 10 23.49 10.71 -4.42
CA VAL A 10 22.20 10.02 -4.30
C VAL A 10 21.15 10.45 -5.33
N CYS A 11 20.98 11.73 -5.65
CA CYS A 11 20.07 12.13 -6.74
C CYS A 11 20.75 11.91 -8.10
N ARG A 12 20.77 10.67 -8.60
CA ARG A 12 21.14 10.30 -9.98
C ARG A 12 19.96 9.50 -10.51
N GLU A 13 18.99 10.15 -11.15
CA GLU A 13 18.97 10.27 -12.62
C GLU A 13 18.37 11.60 -13.10
N PRO A 14 18.66 12.05 -14.33
CA PRO A 14 18.16 13.30 -14.92
C PRO A 14 16.85 13.17 -15.71
N ARG A 15 16.20 11.99 -15.76
CA ARG A 15 15.12 11.70 -16.72
C ARG A 15 13.69 11.76 -16.17
N TYR A 16 13.48 12.01 -14.88
CA TYR A 16 12.13 12.12 -14.30
C TYR A 16 11.77 13.55 -13.91
N ALA A 17 10.59 14.03 -14.28
CA ALA A 17 10.13 15.41 -14.04
C ALA A 17 10.19 15.81 -12.55
N GLY A 18 9.80 14.91 -11.64
CA GLY A 18 9.89 15.16 -10.19
C GLY A 18 11.33 15.36 -9.69
N SER A 19 12.31 14.67 -10.30
CA SER A 19 13.72 14.84 -9.94
C SER A 19 14.30 16.19 -10.38
N ALA A 20 13.75 16.80 -11.44
CA ALA A 20 14.13 18.12 -11.89
C ALA A 20 13.60 19.21 -10.95
N ALA A 21 12.34 19.08 -10.52
CA ALA A 21 11.72 20.00 -9.55
C ALA A 21 12.48 20.02 -8.21
N ILE A 22 12.84 18.84 -7.66
CA ILE A 22 13.61 18.73 -6.42
C ILE A 22 14.99 19.39 -6.56
N ARG A 23 15.70 19.18 -7.67
CA ARG A 23 17.01 19.83 -7.90
C ARG A 23 16.89 21.34 -8.07
N ALA A 24 15.84 21.82 -8.73
CA ALA A 24 15.59 23.25 -8.89
C ALA A 24 15.37 23.91 -7.53
N LEU A 25 14.44 23.38 -6.73
CA LEU A 25 14.17 23.84 -5.36
C LEU A 25 15.41 23.77 -4.48
N GLY A 26 16.14 22.65 -4.54
CA GLY A 26 17.39 22.46 -3.80
C GLY A 26 18.45 23.49 -4.16
N SER A 27 18.61 23.80 -5.45
CA SER A 27 19.60 24.78 -5.91
C SER A 27 19.32 26.17 -5.33
N PHE A 28 18.05 26.57 -5.22
CA PHE A 28 17.67 27.81 -4.53
C PHE A 28 18.01 27.79 -3.03
N GLN A 29 17.98 26.61 -2.41
CA GLN A 29 18.31 26.39 -1.00
C GLN A 29 19.80 26.13 -0.74
N GLY A 30 20.67 26.22 -1.75
CA GLY A 30 22.11 25.99 -1.63
C GLY A 30 22.54 24.53 -1.73
N ASP A 31 21.65 23.63 -2.15
CA ASP A 31 21.91 22.22 -2.39
C ASP A 31 21.43 21.78 -3.78
N ALA A 32 22.34 21.80 -4.76
CA ALA A 32 22.03 21.39 -6.13
C ALA A 32 21.57 19.93 -6.30
N LYS A 33 21.68 19.09 -5.26
CA LYS A 33 21.18 17.71 -5.27
C LYS A 33 19.79 17.59 -4.65
N GLY A 34 19.34 18.61 -3.90
CA GLY A 34 17.97 18.72 -3.37
C GLY A 34 17.66 17.83 -2.17
N CYS A 35 18.66 17.33 -1.47
CA CYS A 35 18.50 16.57 -0.23
C CYS A 35 17.76 17.41 0.82
N VAL A 36 18.14 18.69 0.97
CA VAL A 36 17.54 19.59 1.96
C VAL A 36 16.08 19.94 1.68
N VAL A 37 15.59 19.72 0.46
CA VAL A 37 14.18 19.95 0.09
C VAL A 37 13.27 19.03 0.89
N CYS A 38 13.69 17.77 1.07
CA CYS A 38 12.94 16.77 1.82
C CYS A 38 13.44 16.68 3.26
N HIS A 39 14.75 16.62 3.45
CA HIS A 39 15.35 16.33 4.75
C HIS A 39 15.59 17.57 5.61
N GLY A 40 15.59 18.79 5.06
CA GLY A 40 16.08 19.96 5.79
C GLY A 40 17.60 19.87 6.03
N GLY A 41 18.06 20.39 7.17
CA GLY A 41 19.48 20.39 7.53
C GLY A 41 20.28 21.54 6.92
N ASN A 42 21.60 21.48 7.10
CA ASN A 42 22.53 22.50 6.64
C ASN A 42 23.31 22.02 5.41
N PRO A 43 23.07 22.59 4.22
CA PRO A 43 23.74 22.19 2.98
C PRO A 43 25.21 22.60 2.93
N ARG A 44 25.74 23.28 3.95
CA ARG A 44 27.17 23.62 4.09
C ARG A 44 27.87 22.83 5.20
N GLY A 45 27.17 21.98 5.94
CA GLY A 45 27.73 21.20 7.05
C GLY A 45 28.76 20.17 6.58
N LEU A 46 29.97 20.18 7.12
CA LEU A 46 31.04 19.24 6.70
C LEU A 46 31.15 17.99 7.57
N THR A 47 30.43 17.97 8.70
CA THR A 47 30.27 16.82 9.62
C THR A 47 28.82 16.34 9.63
N ALA A 48 28.57 15.13 10.15
CA ALA A 48 27.21 14.59 10.27
C ALA A 48 26.35 15.48 11.18
N GLU A 49 26.92 15.92 12.31
CA GLU A 49 26.25 16.79 13.27
C GLU A 49 25.91 18.13 12.64
N ALA A 50 26.85 18.73 11.91
CA ALA A 50 26.63 20.02 11.26
C ALA A 50 25.61 19.93 10.12
N ALA A 51 25.60 18.83 9.36
CA ALA A 51 24.67 18.63 8.24
C ALA A 51 23.24 18.36 8.72
N HIS A 52 23.06 17.68 9.85
CA HIS A 52 21.76 17.30 10.42
C HIS A 52 21.16 18.36 11.35
N GLN A 53 21.50 19.64 11.17
CA GLN A 53 21.00 20.74 11.99
C GLN A 53 20.22 21.77 11.19
N GLY A 54 19.06 22.17 11.73
CA GLY A 54 18.25 23.27 11.21
C GLY A 54 17.66 23.00 9.84
N VAL A 55 17.45 24.07 9.07
CA VAL A 55 16.99 24.06 7.68
C VAL A 55 17.65 25.19 6.90
N PRO A 56 17.70 25.13 5.56
CA PRO A 56 18.23 26.24 4.76
C PRO A 56 17.44 27.54 4.99
N GLU A 57 18.12 28.68 5.00
CA GLU A 57 17.49 30.01 5.16
C GLU A 57 16.40 30.30 4.11
N LYS A 58 16.54 29.70 2.91
CA LYS A 58 15.61 29.84 1.78
C LYS A 58 14.60 28.71 1.68
N ALA A 59 14.46 27.87 2.71
CA ALA A 59 13.44 26.84 2.74
C ALA A 59 12.04 27.50 2.67
N PRO A 60 11.12 26.97 1.84
CA PRO A 60 9.78 27.52 1.75
C PRO A 60 9.01 27.33 3.07
N GLU A 61 7.96 28.11 3.28
CA GLU A 61 7.10 27.95 4.45
C GLU A 61 6.45 26.57 4.51
N THR A 62 6.17 25.95 3.36
CA THR A 62 5.66 24.58 3.30
C THR A 62 6.75 23.52 3.45
N GLY A 63 8.03 23.90 3.52
CA GLY A 63 9.17 22.98 3.58
C GLY A 63 9.52 22.48 4.98
N PRO A 64 10.62 21.72 5.11
CA PRO A 64 11.05 21.14 6.37
C PRO A 64 11.23 22.21 7.45
N LYS A 65 11.02 21.83 8.72
CA LYS A 65 11.17 22.73 9.88
C LYS A 65 12.46 22.47 10.66
N THR A 66 13.03 21.30 10.48
CA THR A 66 14.32 20.87 11.03
C THR A 66 14.87 19.77 10.12
N PHE A 67 15.95 19.11 10.55
CA PHE A 67 16.41 17.91 9.89
C PHE A 67 15.47 16.72 10.16
N TYR A 68 15.04 16.04 9.10
CA TYR A 68 14.19 14.86 9.16
C TYR A 68 14.94 13.63 8.64
N PRO A 69 15.24 12.64 9.52
CA PRO A 69 15.88 11.39 9.10
C PRO A 69 15.02 10.58 8.10
N ASP A 70 13.71 10.52 8.34
CA ASP A 70 12.73 9.90 7.44
C ASP A 70 11.70 10.95 7.00
N PRO A 71 11.94 11.65 5.88
CA PRO A 71 11.06 12.71 5.42
C PRO A 71 9.72 12.18 4.89
N GLY A 72 9.58 10.88 4.60
CA GLY A 72 8.29 10.32 4.16
C GLY A 72 7.34 10.00 5.31
N SER A 73 7.77 10.16 6.57
CA SER A 73 6.93 9.95 7.74
C SER A 73 5.62 10.75 7.67
N LEU A 74 4.49 10.07 7.90
CA LEU A 74 3.15 10.65 7.84
C LEU A 74 3.03 11.91 8.71
N TRP A 75 3.67 11.89 9.89
CA TRP A 75 3.58 12.95 10.90
C TRP A 75 4.23 14.27 10.52
N ILE A 76 5.04 14.27 9.45
CA ILE A 76 5.72 15.47 8.94
C ILE A 76 5.55 15.62 7.42
N ALA A 77 4.80 14.72 6.78
CA ALA A 77 4.72 14.60 5.32
C ALA A 77 4.26 15.89 4.64
N ASP A 78 3.39 16.69 5.28
CA ASP A 78 2.97 18.01 4.80
C ASP A 78 4.14 18.99 4.61
N ASN A 79 5.22 18.83 5.39
CA ASN A 79 6.40 19.66 5.31
C ASN A 79 7.48 19.09 4.37
N THR A 80 7.21 17.97 3.71
CA THR A 80 8.17 17.21 2.90
C THR A 80 7.54 16.81 1.56
N CYS A 81 6.96 15.61 1.45
CA CYS A 81 6.31 15.12 0.25
C CYS A 81 5.07 15.94 -0.14
N GLY A 82 4.34 16.47 0.85
CA GLY A 82 3.12 17.27 0.71
C GLY A 82 3.36 18.77 0.46
N GLN A 83 4.62 19.18 0.28
CA GLN A 83 4.98 20.55 -0.06
C GLN A 83 4.25 21.08 -1.31
N SER A 84 4.14 22.41 -1.39
CA SER A 84 3.59 23.07 -2.58
C SER A 84 4.35 22.68 -3.85
N GLY A 85 3.62 22.22 -4.87
CA GLY A 85 4.20 21.72 -6.13
C GLY A 85 4.76 20.30 -6.07
N CYS A 86 4.61 19.59 -4.94
CA CYS A 86 4.86 18.16 -4.80
C CYS A 86 3.51 17.42 -4.68
N HIS A 87 3.27 16.60 -3.67
CA HIS A 87 2.06 15.78 -3.49
C HIS A 87 1.07 16.42 -2.49
N GLN A 88 0.59 17.62 -2.80
CA GLN A 88 -0.33 18.34 -1.90
C GLN A 88 -1.60 17.52 -1.60
N GLY A 89 -2.03 17.52 -0.34
CA GLY A 89 -3.22 16.79 0.12
C GLY A 89 -3.03 15.28 0.31
N TYR A 90 -1.92 14.68 -0.12
CA TYR A 90 -1.70 13.24 0.05
C TYR A 90 -1.56 12.81 1.52
N ALA A 91 -0.91 13.63 2.36
CA ALA A 91 -0.81 13.32 3.78
C ALA A 91 -2.19 13.31 4.45
N TYR A 92 -3.02 14.33 4.16
CA TYR A 92 -4.41 14.42 4.62
C TYR A 92 -5.22 13.17 4.25
N ARG A 93 -5.12 12.72 3.00
CA ARG A 93 -5.79 11.51 2.50
C ARG A 93 -5.25 10.26 3.20
N LEU A 94 -3.93 10.12 3.31
CA LEU A 94 -3.27 8.94 3.89
C LEU A 94 -3.54 8.81 5.40
N GLU A 95 -3.72 9.91 6.12
CA GLU A 95 -4.14 9.91 7.52
C GLU A 95 -5.49 9.21 7.72
N ARG A 96 -6.41 9.33 6.75
CA ARG A 96 -7.77 8.78 6.77
C ARG A 96 -7.91 7.43 6.07
N ALA A 97 -6.96 7.10 5.19
CA ALA A 97 -6.90 5.82 4.51
C ALA A 97 -6.71 4.64 5.47
N LEU A 98 -7.19 3.46 5.07
CA LEU A 98 -7.04 2.20 5.82
C LEU A 98 -5.59 1.83 6.11
N MET A 99 -4.66 2.25 5.25
CA MET A 99 -3.22 2.05 5.44
C MET A 99 -2.70 2.70 6.73
N ASN A 100 -3.37 3.72 7.25
CA ASN A 100 -3.06 4.34 8.53
C ASN A 100 -4.09 4.00 9.62
N THR A 101 -5.38 4.11 9.31
CA THR A 101 -6.44 3.96 10.33
C THR A 101 -6.59 2.52 10.80
N GLU A 102 -6.35 1.55 9.91
CA GLU A 102 -6.67 0.13 10.08
C GLU A 102 -8.14 -0.11 10.51
N ALA A 103 -9.02 0.84 10.21
CA ALA A 103 -10.45 0.72 10.47
C ALA A 103 -11.06 -0.48 9.71
N GLY A 104 -12.10 -1.08 10.27
CA GLY A 104 -12.63 -2.38 9.87
C GLY A 104 -11.83 -3.56 10.41
N LYS A 105 -10.48 -3.56 10.27
CA LYS A 105 -9.63 -4.59 10.89
C LYS A 105 -9.69 -4.51 12.41
N ILE A 106 -9.63 -3.30 12.95
CA ILE A 106 -9.71 -3.06 14.39
C ILE A 106 -11.02 -3.62 14.96
N GLN A 107 -12.12 -3.26 14.32
CA GLN A 107 -13.48 -3.62 14.70
C GLN A 107 -13.73 -5.12 14.57
N GLY A 108 -13.32 -5.73 13.46
CA GLY A 108 -13.52 -7.17 13.24
C GLY A 108 -12.82 -8.01 14.31
N ASN A 109 -11.63 -7.60 14.77
CA ASN A 109 -10.98 -8.24 15.90
C ASN A 109 -11.81 -8.04 17.18
N LEU A 110 -12.13 -6.80 17.56
CA LEU A 110 -12.84 -6.49 18.80
C LEU A 110 -14.26 -7.08 18.86
N HIS A 111 -14.90 -7.26 17.71
CA HIS A 111 -16.17 -7.96 17.57
C HIS A 111 -16.04 -9.41 18.05
N THR A 112 -14.96 -10.09 17.64
CA THR A 112 -14.65 -11.46 18.06
C THR A 112 -14.38 -11.56 19.57
N TRP A 113 -13.84 -10.49 20.17
CA TRP A 113 -13.66 -10.37 21.63
C TRP A 113 -14.96 -10.02 22.38
N GLY A 114 -16.06 -9.73 21.67
CA GLY A 114 -17.36 -9.43 22.28
C GLY A 114 -17.55 -7.98 22.74
N VAL A 115 -16.70 -7.06 22.26
CA VAL A 115 -16.81 -5.62 22.52
C VAL A 115 -18.11 -5.06 21.92
N ASP A 116 -18.87 -4.29 22.69
CA ASP A 116 -20.26 -3.93 22.34
C ASP A 116 -20.33 -2.79 21.33
N GLU A 117 -19.40 -1.85 21.39
CA GLU A 117 -19.34 -0.63 20.58
C GLU A 117 -19.09 -0.91 19.09
N VAL A 118 -18.55 -2.09 18.75
CA VAL A 118 -18.28 -2.53 17.37
C VAL A 118 -19.32 -3.52 16.85
N ARG A 119 -20.37 -3.80 17.63
CA ARG A 119 -21.48 -4.63 17.16
C ARG A 119 -22.29 -3.90 16.10
N ASN A 120 -23.05 -4.66 15.32
CA ASN A 120 -23.86 -4.15 14.21
C ASN A 120 -23.03 -3.34 13.20
N HIS A 121 -21.82 -3.82 12.91
CA HIS A 121 -20.92 -3.27 11.89
C HIS A 121 -20.40 -1.85 12.16
N LYS A 122 -20.56 -1.31 13.37
CA LYS A 122 -20.08 0.02 13.73
C LYS A 122 -18.56 0.12 13.73
N VAL A 123 -18.05 1.27 13.29
CA VAL A 123 -16.61 1.54 13.17
C VAL A 123 -16.19 2.77 13.98
N PRO A 124 -16.12 2.66 15.32
CA PRO A 124 -15.81 3.81 16.18
C PRO A 124 -14.33 4.17 16.29
N TRP A 125 -13.41 3.28 15.87
CA TRP A 125 -11.99 3.42 16.22
C TRP A 125 -11.02 3.28 15.05
N GLY A 126 -9.98 4.12 15.08
CA GLY A 126 -8.77 4.00 14.28
C GLY A 126 -7.55 3.83 15.18
N ASN A 127 -6.38 3.61 14.58
CA ASN A 127 -5.11 3.67 15.33
C ASN A 127 -4.95 5.01 16.06
N TYR A 128 -5.34 6.09 15.40
CA TYR A 128 -5.35 7.45 15.93
C TYR A 128 -6.73 8.05 15.74
N GLY A 129 -7.03 9.10 16.51
CA GLY A 129 -8.24 9.88 16.29
C GLY A 129 -8.12 10.65 14.98
N VAL A 130 -9.16 10.58 14.15
CA VAL A 130 -9.22 11.32 12.88
C VAL A 130 -10.67 11.72 12.61
N GLU A 131 -10.85 12.93 12.09
CA GLU A 131 -12.14 13.51 11.73
C GLU A 131 -12.06 14.00 10.30
N ASP A 132 -13.04 13.60 9.50
CA ASP A 132 -13.28 14.12 8.16
C ASP A 132 -14.03 15.44 8.30
N THR A 133 -13.32 16.54 8.03
CA THR A 133 -13.83 17.91 8.22
C THR A 133 -14.19 18.60 6.91
N ASP A 134 -13.80 18.04 5.76
CA ASP A 134 -14.08 18.60 4.44
C ASP A 134 -15.35 18.02 3.78
N GLY A 135 -15.93 16.99 4.39
CA GLY A 135 -17.29 16.53 4.13
C GLY A 135 -17.34 15.23 3.33
N LEU A 136 -18.55 14.72 3.09
CA LEU A 136 -18.77 13.36 2.55
C LEU A 136 -18.39 13.20 1.07
N THR A 137 -17.95 14.26 0.39
CA THR A 137 -17.57 14.19 -1.02
C THR A 137 -16.06 13.98 -1.11
N PRO A 138 -15.60 12.92 -1.82
CA PRO A 138 -14.18 12.70 -1.99
C PRO A 138 -13.45 13.91 -2.59
N THR A 139 -12.23 14.17 -2.10
CA THR A 139 -11.40 15.28 -2.59
C THR A 139 -10.90 15.04 -4.01
N VAL A 140 -10.72 13.77 -4.39
CA VAL A 140 -10.20 13.30 -5.68
C VAL A 140 -11.13 12.28 -6.34
N GLY A 141 -10.87 11.95 -7.61
CA GLY A 141 -11.71 11.08 -8.42
C GLY A 141 -12.56 11.86 -9.43
N THR A 142 -13.16 11.14 -10.38
CA THR A 142 -14.08 11.71 -11.37
C THR A 142 -15.40 12.17 -10.72
N ASP A 143 -16.19 12.97 -11.41
CA ASP A 143 -17.52 13.35 -10.92
C ASP A 143 -18.42 12.12 -10.71
N ALA A 144 -18.30 11.11 -11.57
CA ALA A 144 -19.00 9.83 -11.42
C ALA A 144 -18.58 9.10 -10.14
N TYR A 145 -17.28 9.01 -9.87
CA TYR A 145 -16.75 8.43 -8.63
C TYR A 145 -17.23 9.18 -7.40
N LYS A 146 -17.14 10.52 -7.41
CA LYS A 146 -17.58 11.35 -6.28
C LYS A 146 -19.07 11.20 -6.01
N ALA A 147 -19.90 11.17 -7.05
CA ALA A 147 -21.33 10.94 -6.91
C ALA A 147 -21.64 9.52 -6.37
N TYR A 148 -20.92 8.51 -6.86
CA TYR A 148 -21.06 7.13 -6.39
C TYR A 148 -20.70 7.01 -4.91
N MET A 149 -19.54 7.53 -4.51
CA MET A 149 -19.07 7.47 -3.13
C MET A 149 -19.97 8.27 -2.18
N ALA A 150 -20.43 9.46 -2.57
CA ALA A 150 -21.36 10.24 -1.75
C ALA A 150 -22.64 9.44 -1.43
N LYS A 151 -23.19 8.74 -2.44
CA LYS A 151 -24.35 7.86 -2.24
C LYS A 151 -24.02 6.66 -1.36
N LEU A 152 -22.87 6.02 -1.57
CA LEU A 152 -22.43 4.88 -0.77
C LEU A 152 -22.28 5.26 0.72
N ILE A 153 -21.72 6.43 0.99
CA ILE A 153 -21.57 6.99 2.35
C ILE A 153 -22.93 7.27 2.98
N GLU A 154 -23.87 7.88 2.24
CA GLU A 154 -25.22 8.13 2.71
C GLU A 154 -25.97 6.83 3.07
N GLU A 155 -25.79 5.77 2.27
CA GLU A 155 -26.46 4.49 2.46
C GLU A 155 -25.80 3.60 3.54
N HIS A 156 -24.49 3.79 3.80
CA HIS A 156 -23.71 2.96 4.72
C HIS A 156 -22.86 3.78 5.74
N PRO A 157 -23.48 4.71 6.50
CA PRO A 157 -22.74 5.66 7.35
C PRO A 157 -21.99 4.98 8.51
N ASP A 158 -22.45 3.80 8.97
CA ASP A 158 -21.74 3.04 10.02
C ASP A 158 -20.44 2.40 9.51
N GLN A 159 -20.32 2.13 8.20
CA GLN A 159 -19.13 1.54 7.56
C GLN A 159 -18.25 2.59 6.88
N LEU A 160 -18.78 3.79 6.66
CA LEU A 160 -18.08 4.95 6.11
C LEU A 160 -18.26 6.14 7.07
N PRO A 161 -17.69 6.05 8.28
CA PRO A 161 -17.92 7.05 9.32
C PRO A 161 -17.19 8.35 8.98
N THR A 162 -17.64 9.48 9.50
CA THR A 162 -16.93 10.76 9.37
C THR A 162 -15.89 10.99 10.46
N LYS A 163 -15.82 10.11 11.45
CA LYS A 163 -14.91 10.23 12.58
C LYS A 163 -14.52 8.87 13.13
N LEU A 164 -13.27 8.75 13.53
CA LEU A 164 -12.75 7.66 14.33
C LEU A 164 -12.13 8.21 15.61
N ASP A 165 -12.46 7.60 16.74
CA ASP A 165 -11.75 7.82 17.99
C ASP A 165 -10.46 6.99 18.02
N PRO A 166 -9.43 7.40 18.78
CA PRO A 166 -8.24 6.57 18.95
C PRO A 166 -8.61 5.26 19.67
N ILE A 167 -8.05 4.14 19.21
CA ILE A 167 -8.22 2.85 19.88
C ILE A 167 -7.85 2.95 21.38
N PRO A 168 -8.74 2.52 22.31
CA PRO A 168 -8.51 2.56 23.75
C PRO A 168 -7.23 1.85 24.21
N LEU A 169 -6.75 2.23 25.40
CA LEU A 169 -5.72 1.52 26.16
C LEU A 169 -6.25 1.29 27.58
N PRO A 170 -6.95 0.18 27.84
CA PRO A 170 -7.48 -0.14 29.17
C PRO A 170 -6.37 -0.35 30.20
N ALA A 171 -6.64 0.03 31.45
CA ALA A 171 -5.80 -0.28 32.60
C ALA A 171 -5.87 -1.78 32.95
N VAL A 172 -4.91 -2.26 33.73
CA VAL A 172 -4.87 -3.68 34.12
C VAL A 172 -6.08 -4.04 34.97
N GLU A 173 -6.48 -3.15 35.86
CA GLU A 173 -7.63 -3.32 36.76
C GLU A 173 -8.96 -3.40 35.98
N GLU A 174 -9.07 -2.64 34.89
CA GLU A 174 -10.24 -2.71 33.98
C GLU A 174 -10.29 -4.05 33.25
N ILE A 175 -9.14 -4.57 32.82
CA ILE A 175 -9.04 -5.88 32.16
C ILE A 175 -9.35 -7.02 33.14
N GLU A 176 -8.93 -6.92 34.40
CA GLU A 176 -9.26 -7.92 35.43
C GLU A 176 -10.76 -7.96 35.72
N ALA A 177 -11.43 -6.80 35.73
CA ALA A 177 -12.86 -6.70 35.92
C ALA A 177 -13.65 -7.17 34.68
N ASP A 178 -13.13 -6.89 33.48
CA ASP A 178 -13.75 -7.25 32.20
C ASP A 178 -12.69 -7.79 31.20
N PRO A 179 -12.45 -9.12 31.21
CA PRO A 179 -11.38 -9.74 30.42
C PRO A 179 -11.47 -9.50 28.91
N LYS A 180 -12.64 -9.13 28.35
CA LYS A 180 -12.74 -8.81 26.92
C LYS A 180 -11.91 -7.60 26.52
N LEU A 181 -11.66 -6.68 27.46
CA LEU A 181 -10.83 -5.49 27.25
C LEU A 181 -9.36 -5.82 26.97
N ALA A 182 -8.90 -7.03 27.30
CA ALA A 182 -7.58 -7.52 26.90
C ALA A 182 -7.41 -7.50 25.37
N GLY A 183 -8.50 -7.58 24.59
CA GLY A 183 -8.49 -7.46 23.14
C GLY A 183 -7.83 -6.17 22.64
N PHE A 184 -8.03 -5.04 23.34
CA PHE A 184 -7.39 -3.77 23.00
C PHE A 184 -5.87 -3.83 23.17
N THR A 185 -5.41 -4.31 24.33
CA THR A 185 -3.97 -4.44 24.62
C THR A 185 -3.29 -5.40 23.64
N TYR A 186 -3.89 -6.57 23.42
CA TYR A 186 -3.41 -7.55 22.46
C TYR A 186 -3.28 -6.96 21.05
N GLN A 187 -4.31 -6.24 20.61
CA GLN A 187 -4.36 -5.65 19.29
C GLN A 187 -3.29 -4.57 19.09
N ARG A 188 -3.13 -3.67 20.06
CA ARG A 188 -2.08 -2.63 20.04
C ARG A 188 -0.67 -3.22 19.99
N GLN A 189 -0.46 -4.40 20.57
CA GLN A 189 0.86 -5.04 20.67
C GLN A 189 1.18 -6.01 19.53
N GLN A 190 0.18 -6.69 18.98
CA GLN A 190 0.38 -7.78 18.03
C GLN A 190 -0.14 -7.49 16.62
N CYS A 191 -1.15 -6.61 16.50
CA CYS A 191 -1.86 -6.38 15.24
C CYS A 191 -1.54 -5.02 14.59
N GLN A 192 -1.41 -3.95 15.37
CA GLN A 192 -1.24 -2.58 14.86
C GLN A 192 0.21 -2.21 14.48
N ARG A 193 1.07 -3.21 14.23
CA ARG A 193 2.44 -2.97 13.74
C ARG A 193 2.52 -2.57 12.26
N CYS A 194 1.39 -2.63 11.56
CA CYS A 194 1.32 -2.55 10.10
C CYS A 194 0.93 -1.15 9.59
N HIS A 195 0.27 -0.32 10.40
CA HIS A 195 -0.07 1.02 9.95
C HIS A 195 1.17 1.84 9.56
N VAL A 196 0.99 2.74 8.60
CA VAL A 196 2.10 3.51 8.00
C VAL A 196 2.69 4.54 8.97
N GLY A 197 1.97 4.95 10.01
CA GLY A 197 2.48 5.83 11.08
C GLY A 197 3.62 5.29 11.96
N ILE A 198 4.20 4.11 11.67
CA ILE A 198 5.38 3.51 12.34
C ILE A 198 6.28 2.77 11.35
N LYS A 199 7.50 2.39 11.75
CA LYS A 199 8.44 1.56 10.96
C LYS A 199 8.17 0.05 11.01
N GLY A 200 7.26 -0.41 11.87
CA GLY A 200 7.04 -1.84 12.09
C GLY A 200 8.19 -2.50 12.85
N ARG A 201 8.37 -3.82 12.65
CA ARG A 201 9.41 -4.59 13.35
C ARG A 201 10.72 -4.54 12.56
N GLU A 202 11.83 -4.34 13.26
CA GLU A 202 13.17 -4.48 12.69
C GLU A 202 13.59 -5.95 12.72
N LYS A 203 12.96 -6.74 11.83
CA LYS A 203 13.23 -8.16 11.62
C LYS A 203 13.33 -8.44 10.13
N ARG A 204 13.99 -9.54 9.78
CA ARG A 204 14.11 -10.01 8.39
C ARG A 204 12.76 -10.05 7.67
N GLY A 205 12.64 -9.28 6.59
CA GLY A 205 11.42 -9.08 5.79
C GLY A 205 10.50 -7.96 6.26
N ASP A 206 10.63 -7.46 7.49
CA ASP A 206 9.72 -6.44 8.06
C ASP A 206 10.31 -5.01 8.00
N TYR A 207 11.56 -4.84 7.50
CA TYR A 207 12.20 -3.53 7.39
C TYR A 207 11.48 -2.61 6.41
N ARG A 208 11.15 -1.38 6.86
CA ARG A 208 10.53 -0.33 6.04
C ARG A 208 10.66 1.05 6.71
N GLY A 209 10.39 2.10 5.94
CA GLY A 209 10.20 3.45 6.46
C GLY A 209 8.80 3.69 7.04
N MET A 210 8.49 4.96 7.31
CA MET A 210 7.18 5.43 7.79
C MET A 210 6.45 6.23 6.72
N GLY A 211 5.12 6.30 6.80
CA GLY A 211 4.27 7.06 5.88
C GLY A 211 4.54 6.69 4.43
N CYS A 212 4.83 7.70 3.61
CA CYS A 212 5.21 7.55 2.21
C CYS A 212 6.44 6.64 2.04
N SER A 213 7.43 6.73 2.94
CA SER A 213 8.65 5.93 2.88
C SER A 213 8.43 4.44 3.12
N ALA A 214 7.29 4.05 3.70
CA ALA A 214 6.94 2.64 3.88
C ALA A 214 6.81 1.91 2.53
N CYS A 215 6.40 2.63 1.47
CA CYS A 215 6.22 2.08 0.13
C CYS A 215 7.22 2.63 -0.88
N HIS A 216 7.54 3.92 -0.79
CA HIS A 216 8.31 4.62 -1.83
C HIS A 216 9.83 4.58 -1.63
N ILE A 217 10.32 4.07 -0.50
CA ILE A 217 11.76 3.85 -0.26
C ILE A 217 12.03 2.35 -0.21
N PRO A 218 12.95 1.82 -1.03
CA PRO A 218 13.17 0.39 -1.12
C PRO A 218 13.95 -0.12 0.09
N TYR A 219 13.47 -1.20 0.70
CA TYR A 219 14.17 -1.95 1.74
C TYR A 219 14.39 -3.39 1.27
N GLY A 220 15.54 -3.96 1.61
CA GLY A 220 15.84 -5.37 1.39
C GLY A 220 15.34 -6.22 2.56
N ASN A 221 15.07 -7.50 2.33
CA ASN A 221 14.64 -8.41 3.38
C ASN A 221 15.64 -8.51 4.54
N GLU A 222 16.94 -8.34 4.27
CA GLU A 222 17.98 -8.39 5.30
C GLU A 222 18.21 -7.05 6.03
N GLY A 223 17.67 -5.94 5.50
CA GLY A 223 17.79 -4.61 6.09
C GLY A 223 19.17 -3.96 5.92
N TYR A 224 19.97 -4.40 4.94
CA TYR A 224 21.29 -3.83 4.64
C TYR A 224 21.24 -2.81 3.51
N TYR A 225 22.16 -1.85 3.55
CA TYR A 225 22.41 -0.92 2.46
C TYR A 225 23.33 -1.55 1.40
N GLU A 226 22.84 -1.62 0.16
CA GLU A 226 23.59 -2.16 -0.99
C GLU A 226 24.08 -1.06 -1.95
N GLY A 227 23.76 0.20 -1.67
CA GLY A 227 24.12 1.33 -2.52
C GLY A 227 25.58 1.77 -2.44
N GLY A 228 25.89 2.80 -3.22
CA GLY A 228 27.24 3.37 -3.34
C GLY A 228 27.57 4.50 -2.36
N ASP A 229 26.74 4.77 -1.36
CA ASP A 229 26.99 5.81 -0.35
C ASP A 229 27.97 5.29 0.72
N PRO A 230 29.19 5.85 0.83
CA PRO A 230 30.18 5.42 1.81
C PRO A 230 29.94 5.96 3.22
N THR A 231 28.89 6.76 3.46
CA THR A 231 28.51 7.20 4.83
C THR A 231 27.59 6.22 5.54
N ILE A 232 27.02 5.24 4.83
CA ILE A 232 26.12 4.24 5.41
C ILE A 232 26.90 2.95 5.64
N ASP A 233 26.86 2.43 6.86
CA ASP A 233 27.47 1.15 7.19
C ASP A 233 26.71 0.01 6.51
N LYS A 234 27.43 -0.75 5.68
CA LYS A 234 26.88 -1.88 4.91
C LYS A 234 26.75 -3.16 5.73
N GLN A 235 27.28 -3.18 6.95
CA GLN A 235 27.20 -4.30 7.88
C GLN A 235 26.14 -4.08 8.97
N GLU A 236 25.53 -2.89 9.01
CA GLU A 236 24.46 -2.55 9.94
C GLU A 236 23.08 -2.84 9.31
N GLN A 237 22.18 -3.43 10.10
CA GLN A 237 20.79 -3.65 9.70
C GLN A 237 19.92 -2.43 10.02
N GLY A 238 18.76 -2.32 9.34
CA GLY A 238 17.82 -1.21 9.53
C GLY A 238 17.94 -0.12 8.48
N HIS A 239 18.83 -0.29 7.50
CA HIS A 239 19.01 0.65 6.39
C HIS A 239 18.12 0.31 5.20
N MET A 240 17.75 1.35 4.44
CA MET A 240 17.14 1.17 3.13
C MET A 240 18.10 0.41 2.19
N LEU A 241 17.56 -0.28 1.19
CA LEU A 241 18.37 -1.02 0.21
C LEU A 241 19.27 -0.08 -0.59
N VAL A 242 18.70 1.02 -1.08
CA VAL A 242 19.39 2.11 -1.75
C VAL A 242 18.65 3.42 -1.52
N HIS A 243 19.36 4.54 -1.60
CA HIS A 243 18.76 5.85 -1.50
C HIS A 243 18.13 6.25 -2.86
N ARG A 244 16.93 5.70 -3.13
CA ARG A 244 16.12 5.96 -4.33
C ARG A 244 14.63 5.96 -3.96
N ILE A 245 13.84 6.65 -4.77
CA ILE A 245 12.38 6.60 -4.71
C ILE A 245 11.90 5.60 -5.77
N GLN A 246 10.99 4.72 -5.39
CA GLN A 246 10.27 3.78 -6.27
C GLN A 246 8.80 4.16 -6.40
N GLY A 247 8.12 3.74 -7.47
CA GLY A 247 6.67 3.98 -7.60
C GLY A 247 6.08 3.81 -9.00
N THR A 248 6.80 4.21 -10.05
CA THR A 248 6.26 4.20 -11.43
C THR A 248 7.10 3.33 -12.36
N ARG A 249 6.59 3.11 -13.58
CA ARG A 249 7.30 2.40 -14.66
C ARG A 249 8.59 3.12 -15.07
N GLU A 250 8.57 4.45 -15.02
CA GLU A 250 9.69 5.32 -15.40
C GLU A 250 10.71 5.53 -14.28
N ALA A 251 10.29 5.45 -13.02
CA ALA A 251 11.16 5.57 -11.86
C ALA A 251 11.98 4.28 -11.67
N LYS A 252 13.10 4.19 -12.38
CA LYS A 252 14.02 3.05 -12.27
C LYS A 252 14.82 3.10 -10.98
N VAL A 253 14.85 1.97 -10.27
CA VAL A 253 15.69 1.75 -9.10
C VAL A 253 16.87 0.89 -9.50
N LYS A 254 18.04 1.52 -9.64
CA LYS A 254 19.31 0.80 -9.79
C LYS A 254 19.91 0.53 -8.41
N VAL A 255 20.04 -0.75 -8.06
CA VAL A 255 20.65 -1.18 -6.78
C VAL A 255 22.14 -1.45 -6.96
N ARG A 256 22.49 -2.23 -7.98
CA ARG A 256 23.85 -2.59 -8.39
C ARG A 256 23.92 -2.70 -9.91
N ASP A 257 25.10 -2.94 -10.48
CA ASP A 257 25.29 -2.89 -11.95
C ASP A 257 24.44 -3.89 -12.73
N ASP A 258 24.15 -5.05 -12.14
CA ASP A 258 23.33 -6.13 -12.69
C ASP A 258 21.87 -6.11 -12.20
N MET A 259 21.47 -5.15 -11.35
CA MET A 259 20.13 -5.13 -10.76
C MET A 259 19.47 -3.75 -10.88
N THR A 260 18.50 -3.65 -11.79
CA THR A 260 17.63 -2.48 -11.98
C THR A 260 16.19 -2.94 -12.17
N TYR A 261 15.24 -2.29 -11.49
CA TYR A 261 13.80 -2.57 -11.62
C TYR A 261 12.97 -1.28 -11.62
N SER A 262 11.66 -1.37 -11.80
CA SER A 262 10.68 -0.29 -11.62
C SER A 262 9.41 -0.78 -10.94
N GLY A 263 8.57 0.16 -10.50
CA GLY A 263 7.42 -0.12 -9.63
C GLY A 263 7.83 -0.44 -8.19
N ILE A 264 6.83 -0.67 -7.34
CA ILE A 264 6.96 -1.12 -5.96
C ILE A 264 6.91 -2.66 -5.95
N PRO A 265 8.01 -3.34 -5.61
CA PRO A 265 8.03 -4.80 -5.52
C PRO A 265 7.02 -5.32 -4.51
N VAL A 266 6.47 -6.51 -4.75
CA VAL A 266 5.52 -7.19 -3.84
C VAL A 266 6.09 -7.33 -2.43
N GLU A 267 7.41 -7.50 -2.29
CA GLU A 267 8.06 -7.59 -0.97
C GLU A 267 7.93 -6.33 -0.13
N THR A 268 7.83 -5.14 -0.75
CA THR A 268 7.55 -3.91 -0.01
C THR A 268 6.17 -3.99 0.63
N CYS A 269 5.16 -4.48 -0.09
CA CYS A 269 3.81 -4.70 0.44
C CYS A 269 3.81 -5.77 1.55
N ASN A 270 4.62 -6.83 1.39
CA ASN A 270 4.71 -7.93 2.34
C ASN A 270 5.28 -7.55 3.69
N SER A 271 6.02 -6.44 3.81
CA SER A 271 6.46 -5.92 5.11
C SER A 271 5.26 -5.72 6.09
N CYS A 272 4.06 -5.49 5.55
CA CYS A 272 2.80 -5.43 6.31
C CYS A 272 1.82 -6.56 5.95
N HIS A 273 1.65 -6.89 4.67
CA HIS A 273 0.65 -7.84 4.15
C HIS A 273 1.04 -9.33 4.28
N ASN A 274 2.00 -9.65 5.14
CA ASN A 274 2.42 -11.02 5.48
C ASN A 274 1.53 -11.72 6.53
N ARG A 275 0.69 -10.98 7.26
CA ARG A 275 -0.12 -11.49 8.39
C ARG A 275 -1.61 -11.11 8.23
N GLY A 276 -2.47 -11.68 9.07
CA GLY A 276 -3.91 -11.48 8.99
C GLY A 276 -4.48 -12.32 7.85
N LYS A 277 -5.02 -11.67 6.81
CA LYS A 277 -5.49 -12.32 5.59
C LYS A 277 -4.36 -12.90 4.72
N ARG A 278 -3.08 -12.55 4.99
CA ARG A 278 -1.89 -13.07 4.29
C ARG A 278 -1.92 -12.83 2.78
N ILE A 279 -2.58 -11.77 2.35
CA ILE A 279 -2.83 -11.52 0.92
C ILE A 279 -1.55 -11.41 0.12
N GLY A 280 -0.52 -10.74 0.63
CA GLY A 280 0.74 -10.54 -0.09
C GLY A 280 1.53 -11.84 -0.28
N VAL A 281 1.70 -12.61 0.79
CA VAL A 281 2.38 -13.91 0.70
C VAL A 281 1.57 -14.94 -0.10
N THR A 282 0.23 -14.91 -0.03
CA THR A 282 -0.63 -15.79 -0.84
C THR A 282 -0.54 -15.44 -2.33
N TYR A 283 -0.47 -14.15 -2.67
CA TYR A 283 -0.28 -13.68 -4.04
C TYR A 283 1.02 -14.23 -4.65
N GLN A 284 2.09 -14.32 -3.85
CA GLN A 284 3.36 -14.95 -4.23
C GLN A 284 3.39 -16.49 -4.10
N GLY A 285 2.29 -17.11 -3.68
CA GLY A 285 2.20 -18.56 -3.53
C GLY A 285 2.83 -19.12 -2.25
N LEU A 286 3.13 -18.28 -1.26
CA LEU A 286 3.81 -18.63 -0.02
C LEU A 286 2.82 -18.88 1.13
N MET A 287 2.77 -20.11 1.61
CA MET A 287 1.98 -20.54 2.76
C MET A 287 2.84 -20.59 4.03
N GLU A 288 2.44 -19.90 5.10
CA GLU A 288 3.14 -20.00 6.40
C GLU A 288 3.10 -21.45 6.92
N PHE A 289 4.26 -21.94 7.37
CA PHE A 289 4.38 -23.23 8.06
C PHE A 289 4.92 -23.02 9.49
N PRO A 290 4.26 -23.58 10.53
CA PRO A 290 4.59 -23.26 11.93
C PRO A 290 5.63 -24.19 12.58
N TYR A 291 6.02 -25.32 11.97
CA TYR A 291 6.72 -26.43 12.66
C TYR A 291 8.13 -26.75 12.15
N GLY A 292 9.10 -25.84 12.22
CA GLY A 292 10.54 -26.13 11.99
C GLY A 292 10.93 -26.59 10.56
N SER A 293 9.94 -26.97 9.76
CA SER A 293 9.92 -27.16 8.33
C SER A 293 9.15 -25.98 7.70
N PRO A 294 9.26 -25.74 6.38
CA PRO A 294 10.10 -26.44 5.42
C PRO A 294 11.61 -26.28 5.66
N TYR A 295 12.38 -27.19 5.06
CA TYR A 295 13.84 -27.20 5.13
C TYR A 295 14.46 -26.43 3.95
N ASP A 296 15.67 -25.92 4.13
CA ASP A 296 16.50 -25.37 3.07
C ASP A 296 17.16 -26.47 2.23
N GLU A 297 17.93 -26.08 1.23
CA GLU A 297 18.62 -27.00 0.31
C GLU A 297 19.63 -27.91 1.03
N GLN A 298 20.07 -27.52 2.24
CA GLN A 298 21.00 -28.29 3.08
C GLN A 298 20.26 -29.15 4.12
N GLY A 299 18.92 -29.21 4.08
CA GLY A 299 18.10 -29.97 5.02
C GLY A 299 17.96 -29.34 6.40
N LYS A 300 18.35 -28.08 6.59
CA LYS A 300 18.19 -27.34 7.84
C LYS A 300 16.87 -26.55 7.82
N THR A 301 16.38 -26.16 8.99
CA THR A 301 15.24 -25.25 9.12
C THR A 301 15.50 -23.95 8.36
N GLN A 302 14.58 -23.57 7.46
CA GLN A 302 14.69 -22.31 6.73
C GLN A 302 14.80 -21.10 7.69
N PRO A 303 15.61 -20.08 7.33
CA PRO A 303 15.64 -18.83 8.07
C PRO A 303 14.27 -18.16 8.03
N ARG A 304 13.84 -17.60 9.16
CA ARG A 304 12.55 -16.95 9.26
C ARG A 304 12.50 -15.69 8.41
N LEU A 305 11.45 -15.54 7.60
CA LEU A 305 11.07 -14.32 6.88
C LEU A 305 9.75 -13.82 7.47
N HIS A 306 9.64 -12.53 7.79
CA HIS A 306 8.50 -11.97 8.54
C HIS A 306 8.21 -12.73 9.84
N THR A 307 9.25 -13.24 10.50
CA THR A 307 9.20 -14.12 11.69
C THR A 307 8.64 -15.54 11.46
N LYS A 308 8.47 -15.97 10.20
CA LYS A 308 7.81 -17.21 9.78
C LYS A 308 8.64 -18.03 8.78
N GLN A 309 8.26 -19.28 8.57
CA GLN A 309 8.78 -20.11 7.48
C GLN A 309 7.68 -20.30 6.44
N TYR A 310 8.04 -20.44 5.17
CA TYR A 310 7.07 -20.49 4.07
C TYR A 310 7.30 -21.67 3.15
N LEU A 311 6.22 -22.36 2.78
CA LEU A 311 6.20 -23.34 1.71
C LEU A 311 5.57 -22.70 0.46
N PHE A 312 6.20 -22.89 -0.69
CA PHE A 312 5.57 -22.51 -1.96
C PHE A 312 4.50 -23.54 -2.36
N ILE A 313 3.29 -23.07 -2.63
CA ILE A 313 2.14 -23.88 -3.09
C ILE A 313 1.89 -23.60 -4.58
N SER A 314 1.37 -22.42 -4.88
CA SER A 314 1.15 -21.89 -6.24
C SER A 314 0.88 -20.40 -6.10
N ASP A 315 1.57 -19.55 -6.85
CA ASP A 315 1.27 -18.13 -6.88
C ASP A 315 0.01 -17.82 -7.69
N ASP A 316 -0.50 -16.60 -7.51
CA ASP A 316 -1.63 -16.07 -8.28
C ASP A 316 -1.30 -16.04 -9.77
N LEU A 317 -2.30 -16.23 -10.63
CA LEU A 317 -2.11 -16.24 -12.07
C LEU A 317 -1.54 -14.90 -12.59
N HIS A 318 -1.90 -13.79 -11.95
CA HIS A 318 -1.37 -12.46 -12.29
C HIS A 318 0.07 -12.28 -11.81
N HIS A 319 0.50 -13.00 -10.77
CA HIS A 319 1.88 -12.97 -10.25
C HIS A 319 2.85 -13.89 -11.02
N GLN A 320 2.35 -14.97 -11.62
CA GLN A 320 3.15 -16.05 -12.21
C GLN A 320 4.30 -15.59 -13.13
N PHE A 321 5.51 -15.53 -12.57
CA PHE A 321 6.67 -14.96 -13.27
C PHE A 321 7.19 -15.84 -14.42
N ASN A 322 6.89 -17.15 -14.41
CA ASN A 322 7.37 -18.12 -15.39
C ASN A 322 6.25 -18.76 -16.23
N ARG A 323 4.98 -18.40 -15.98
CA ARG A 323 3.80 -19.01 -16.57
C ARG A 323 2.76 -17.95 -16.93
N SER A 324 3.05 -17.14 -17.95
CA SER A 324 2.06 -16.22 -18.52
C SER A 324 1.29 -16.87 -19.67
N ARG A 325 0.16 -16.27 -20.05
CA ARG A 325 -0.65 -16.69 -21.22
C ARG A 325 0.18 -16.60 -22.50
N PRO A 326 -0.04 -17.47 -23.51
CA PRO A 326 0.55 -17.29 -24.83
C PRO A 326 0.33 -15.87 -25.38
N GLY A 327 1.42 -15.23 -25.83
CA GLY A 327 1.42 -13.84 -26.31
C GLY A 327 1.77 -12.79 -25.25
N ASN A 328 1.68 -13.13 -23.96
CA ASN A 328 2.14 -12.24 -22.88
C ASN A 328 3.62 -12.47 -22.55
N PRO A 329 4.32 -11.44 -22.05
CA PRO A 329 5.72 -11.56 -21.67
C PRO A 329 5.90 -12.46 -20.45
N ARG A 330 7.14 -12.94 -20.27
CA ARG A 330 7.55 -13.58 -19.02
C ARG A 330 7.66 -12.53 -17.91
N GLY A 331 7.02 -12.78 -16.78
CA GLY A 331 6.93 -11.87 -15.64
C GLY A 331 5.49 -11.81 -15.11
N GLY A 332 5.31 -11.14 -13.98
CA GLY A 332 4.02 -11.00 -13.31
C GLY A 332 3.69 -9.54 -13.01
N MET A 333 2.43 -9.29 -12.69
CA MET A 333 1.90 -8.02 -12.22
C MET A 333 2.32 -7.77 -10.76
N LEU A 334 2.50 -6.51 -10.40
CA LEU A 334 2.70 -6.03 -9.04
C LEU A 334 1.35 -5.72 -8.40
N CYS A 335 1.30 -5.67 -7.06
CA CYS A 335 0.09 -5.24 -6.35
C CYS A 335 -0.39 -3.85 -6.82
N GLN A 336 0.55 -2.94 -7.11
CA GLN A 336 0.24 -1.58 -7.59
C GLN A 336 -0.31 -1.52 -9.03
N ASP A 337 -0.31 -2.63 -9.78
CA ASP A 337 -0.88 -2.65 -11.12
C ASP A 337 -2.42 -2.77 -11.07
N CYS A 338 -2.96 -3.26 -9.95
CA CYS A 338 -4.39 -3.36 -9.68
C CYS A 338 -4.86 -2.35 -8.62
N HIS A 339 -4.00 -1.98 -7.67
CA HIS A 339 -4.33 -1.00 -6.64
C HIS A 339 -4.12 0.44 -7.13
N THR A 340 -5.20 1.22 -7.13
CA THR A 340 -5.14 2.62 -7.58
C THR A 340 -4.48 3.53 -6.55
N THR A 341 -4.16 4.76 -6.96
CA THR A 341 -3.68 5.79 -6.03
C THR A 341 -4.69 6.08 -4.91
N ILE A 342 -5.99 5.96 -5.18
CA ILE A 342 -7.05 6.16 -4.19
C ILE A 342 -7.11 4.96 -3.23
N ASP A 343 -7.00 3.74 -3.73
CA ASP A 343 -6.97 2.54 -2.88
C ASP A 343 -5.86 2.61 -1.83
N MET A 344 -4.69 3.16 -2.20
CA MET A 344 -3.50 3.19 -1.35
C MET A 344 -3.42 4.45 -0.48
N HIS A 345 -3.69 5.62 -1.07
CA HIS A 345 -3.53 6.90 -0.37
C HIS A 345 -4.83 7.42 0.26
N GLY A 346 -5.98 6.83 -0.04
CA GLY A 346 -7.30 7.36 0.32
C GLY A 346 -7.78 8.42 -0.66
N ASP A 347 -9.03 8.86 -0.55
CA ASP A 347 -9.62 9.93 -1.35
C ASP A 347 -10.00 11.17 -0.52
N GLY A 348 -9.72 11.14 0.78
CA GLY A 348 -10.06 12.21 1.73
C GLY A 348 -11.14 11.79 2.71
N ASN A 349 -11.97 10.79 2.37
CA ASN A 349 -12.96 10.24 3.29
C ASN A 349 -12.35 9.10 4.14
N ILE A 350 -13.07 8.74 5.21
CA ILE A 350 -12.70 7.63 6.10
C ILE A 350 -13.43 6.36 5.68
N PHE A 351 -12.66 5.29 5.47
CA PHE A 351 -13.17 3.96 5.17
C PHE A 351 -13.19 3.10 6.43
N GLY A 352 -14.32 2.50 6.76
CA GLY A 352 -14.49 1.64 7.93
C GLY A 352 -14.46 0.13 7.63
N THR A 353 -14.22 -0.27 6.39
CA THR A 353 -14.08 -1.68 5.99
C THR A 353 -13.04 -1.84 4.90
N THR A 354 -12.29 -2.94 4.95
CA THR A 354 -11.21 -3.23 3.98
C THR A 354 -11.69 -3.38 2.54
N LEU A 355 -12.99 -3.63 2.34
CA LEU A 355 -13.58 -3.81 1.02
C LEU A 355 -14.00 -2.49 0.38
N ALA A 356 -14.31 -1.45 1.17
CA ALA A 356 -14.88 -0.23 0.64
C ALA A 356 -13.84 0.72 0.02
N GLN A 357 -12.56 0.59 0.35
CA GLN A 357 -11.55 1.48 -0.22
C GLN A 357 -11.01 0.99 -1.58
N VAL A 358 -11.03 -0.32 -1.83
CA VAL A 358 -10.63 -0.88 -3.12
C VAL A 358 -11.78 -0.69 -4.09
N GLU A 359 -11.51 -0.07 -5.25
CA GLU A 359 -12.55 0.19 -6.26
C GLU A 359 -12.52 -0.75 -7.48
N VAL A 360 -11.45 -1.54 -7.63
CA VAL A 360 -11.21 -2.34 -8.83
C VAL A 360 -11.81 -3.73 -8.70
N GLU A 361 -12.65 -4.08 -9.67
CA GLU A 361 -13.26 -5.40 -9.78
C GLU A 361 -12.71 -6.20 -10.97
N CYS A 362 -12.89 -7.53 -10.94
CA CYS A 362 -12.39 -8.40 -12.01
C CYS A 362 -12.97 -8.01 -13.38
N GLN A 363 -14.26 -7.67 -13.39
CA GLN A 363 -15.03 -7.31 -14.56
C GLN A 363 -14.61 -5.96 -15.13
N ASP A 364 -13.88 -5.13 -14.38
CA ASP A 364 -13.34 -3.84 -14.85
C ASP A 364 -12.30 -3.98 -15.95
N CYS A 365 -11.60 -5.12 -15.98
CA CYS A 365 -10.65 -5.44 -17.04
C CYS A 365 -11.18 -6.55 -17.95
N HIS A 366 -11.86 -7.56 -17.40
CA HIS A 366 -12.20 -8.78 -18.13
C HIS A 366 -13.60 -8.77 -18.75
N GLY A 367 -14.51 -7.94 -18.24
CA GLY A 367 -15.93 -7.95 -18.60
C GLY A 367 -16.61 -9.23 -18.13
N ILE A 368 -17.69 -9.59 -18.82
CA ILE A 368 -18.41 -10.85 -18.65
C ILE A 368 -18.58 -11.54 -20.02
N PRO A 369 -18.94 -12.83 -20.08
CA PRO A 369 -19.17 -13.52 -21.35
C PRO A 369 -20.23 -12.86 -22.25
N GLU A 370 -21.13 -12.06 -21.67
CA GLU A 370 -22.23 -11.38 -22.37
C GLU A 370 -21.92 -9.92 -22.75
N ALA A 371 -20.94 -9.27 -22.12
CA ALA A 371 -20.66 -7.84 -22.28
C ALA A 371 -19.17 -7.50 -22.05
N PHE A 372 -18.62 -6.56 -22.83
CA PHE A 372 -17.28 -6.04 -22.60
C PHE A 372 -17.22 -5.15 -21.35
N PRO A 373 -16.03 -4.88 -20.78
CA PRO A 373 -15.92 -4.03 -19.58
C PRO A 373 -16.59 -2.66 -19.71
N TRP A 374 -16.52 -2.02 -20.87
CA TRP A 374 -17.11 -0.70 -21.11
C TRP A 374 -18.63 -0.74 -21.37
N ASP A 375 -19.20 -1.92 -21.64
CA ASP A 375 -20.64 -2.11 -21.80
C ASP A 375 -21.34 -2.36 -20.45
N LEU A 376 -20.57 -2.68 -19.40
CA LEU A 376 -21.08 -2.88 -18.06
C LEU A 376 -21.45 -1.53 -17.41
N PRO A 377 -22.54 -1.47 -16.63
CA PRO A 377 -22.90 -0.23 -15.94
C PRO A 377 -21.92 0.14 -14.83
N LEU A 378 -22.00 1.39 -14.38
CA LEU A 378 -21.37 1.82 -13.12
C LEU A 378 -21.99 1.05 -11.95
N GLY A 379 -21.15 0.64 -11.00
CA GLY A 379 -21.50 -0.17 -9.84
C GLY A 379 -21.61 -1.67 -10.12
N TYR A 380 -21.27 -2.15 -11.33
CA TYR A 380 -21.29 -3.59 -11.61
C TYR A 380 -20.28 -4.33 -10.73
N SER A 381 -20.70 -5.44 -10.12
CA SER A 381 -20.02 -6.18 -9.03
C SER A 381 -19.99 -5.47 -7.67
N GLU A 382 -20.60 -4.27 -7.56
CA GLU A 382 -20.76 -3.52 -6.32
C GLU A 382 -22.22 -3.05 -6.15
N GLU A 383 -23.18 -3.86 -6.54
CA GLU A 383 -24.58 -3.46 -6.59
C GLU A 383 -25.20 -3.31 -5.20
N PHE A 384 -24.69 -4.03 -4.20
CA PHE A 384 -25.29 -4.15 -2.87
C PHE A 384 -26.79 -4.51 -2.93
N ALA A 385 -27.13 -5.47 -3.82
CA ALA A 385 -28.49 -5.91 -4.12
C ALA A 385 -29.43 -4.81 -4.68
N LYS A 386 -28.86 -3.77 -5.31
CA LYS A 386 -29.62 -2.70 -5.98
C LYS A 386 -29.66 -2.93 -7.49
N ALA A 387 -30.70 -2.38 -8.13
CA ALA A 387 -30.72 -2.29 -9.58
C ALA A 387 -29.74 -1.22 -10.05
N LEU A 388 -28.94 -1.55 -11.06
CA LEU A 388 -28.05 -0.61 -11.74
C LEU A 388 -28.75 0.04 -12.94
N ALA A 389 -28.17 1.13 -13.42
CA ALA A 389 -28.51 1.68 -14.73
C ALA A 389 -28.24 0.63 -15.82
N THR A 390 -28.90 0.77 -16.97
CA THR A 390 -28.69 -0.10 -18.14
C THR A 390 -27.60 0.44 -19.08
N GLU A 391 -27.19 1.68 -18.89
CA GLU A 391 -26.16 2.33 -19.71
C GLU A 391 -24.78 1.80 -19.32
N GLY A 392 -23.99 1.41 -20.32
CA GLY A 392 -22.59 1.04 -20.11
C GLY A 392 -21.78 2.24 -19.65
N ARG A 393 -20.84 2.02 -18.72
CA ARG A 393 -19.98 3.07 -18.17
C ARG A 393 -19.04 3.67 -19.21
N GLY A 394 -18.81 2.99 -20.33
CA GLY A 394 -17.97 3.48 -21.42
C GLY A 394 -16.48 3.44 -21.09
N LEU A 395 -15.73 4.35 -21.71
CA LEU A 395 -14.29 4.49 -21.55
C LEU A 395 -13.94 5.88 -21.02
N GLY A 396 -12.85 5.96 -20.27
CA GLY A 396 -12.28 7.21 -19.81
C GLY A 396 -11.46 7.89 -20.90
N ASP A 397 -11.78 9.14 -21.20
CA ASP A 397 -11.04 9.95 -22.19
C ASP A 397 -9.82 10.69 -21.61
N THR A 398 -9.79 10.84 -20.28
CA THR A 398 -8.77 11.57 -19.53
C THR A 398 -8.39 10.79 -18.29
N LEU A 399 -7.15 10.96 -17.84
CA LEU A 399 -6.66 10.43 -16.58
C LEU A 399 -7.08 11.35 -15.41
N LEU A 400 -7.14 10.81 -14.20
CA LEU A 400 -7.23 11.63 -12.97
C LEU A 400 -6.06 12.62 -12.90
N THR A 401 -6.29 13.80 -12.30
CA THR A 401 -5.27 14.85 -12.13
C THR A 401 -4.01 14.31 -11.45
N GLU A 402 -4.19 13.47 -10.43
CA GLU A 402 -3.11 12.82 -9.68
C GLU A 402 -2.31 11.87 -10.56
N THR A 403 -2.99 11.07 -11.38
CA THR A 403 -2.37 10.11 -12.28
C THR A 403 -1.59 10.82 -13.38
N GLN A 404 -2.14 11.91 -13.95
CA GLN A 404 -1.42 12.75 -14.92
C GLN A 404 -0.16 13.38 -14.32
N ALA A 405 -0.23 13.81 -13.06
CA ALA A 405 0.87 14.51 -12.41
C ALA A 405 2.02 13.58 -11.98
N TYR A 406 1.72 12.36 -11.52
CA TYR A 406 2.71 11.52 -10.83
C TYR A 406 2.87 10.10 -11.34
N ALA A 407 2.01 9.62 -12.24
CA ALA A 407 2.12 8.28 -12.81
C ALA A 407 2.71 8.30 -14.22
N THR A 408 3.10 7.13 -14.71
CA THR A 408 3.44 6.96 -16.13
C THR A 408 2.17 7.07 -16.96
N SER A 409 2.14 8.02 -17.90
CA SER A 409 1.02 8.19 -18.82
C SER A 409 1.19 7.29 -20.05
N TYR A 410 0.11 6.66 -20.48
CA TYR A 410 0.08 5.82 -21.69
C TYR A 410 -0.85 6.44 -22.73
N ASP A 411 -0.56 6.22 -24.02
CA ASP A 411 -1.45 6.61 -25.11
C ASP A 411 -2.81 5.93 -24.89
N LYS A 412 -3.86 6.74 -24.78
CA LYS A 412 -5.21 6.24 -24.48
C LYS A 412 -5.80 5.39 -25.60
N LYS A 413 -5.26 5.46 -26.82
CA LYS A 413 -5.85 4.81 -28.01
C LYS A 413 -7.34 5.19 -28.14
N GLU A 414 -8.26 4.26 -27.90
CA GLU A 414 -9.70 4.56 -27.87
C GLU A 414 -10.19 5.05 -26.50
N GLY A 415 -9.51 4.69 -25.41
CA GLY A 415 -9.79 5.16 -24.06
C GLY A 415 -9.23 4.23 -22.98
N TYR A 416 -9.22 4.74 -21.75
CA TYR A 416 -8.91 3.96 -20.55
C TYR A 416 -10.14 3.16 -20.12
N LEU A 417 -9.95 1.95 -19.62
CA LEU A 417 -11.05 1.23 -18.97
C LEU A 417 -11.42 1.96 -17.66
N LEU A 418 -12.69 1.91 -17.28
CA LEU A 418 -13.18 2.52 -16.04
C LEU A 418 -13.39 1.44 -14.97
N SER A 419 -13.09 1.79 -13.71
CA SER A 419 -13.48 0.99 -12.55
C SER A 419 -15.01 0.92 -12.44
N ALA A 420 -15.52 -0.02 -11.61
CA ALA A 420 -16.93 -0.08 -11.25
C ALA A 420 -17.44 1.27 -10.72
N ARG A 421 -16.56 2.05 -10.08
CA ARG A 421 -16.87 3.38 -9.52
C ARG A 421 -16.58 4.54 -10.48
N GLY A 422 -16.16 4.28 -11.71
CA GLY A 422 -16.08 5.29 -12.76
C GLY A 422 -14.78 6.12 -12.80
N ASN A 423 -13.73 5.69 -12.09
CA ASN A 423 -12.39 6.26 -12.30
C ASN A 423 -11.67 5.57 -13.47
N PRO A 424 -10.87 6.31 -14.25
CA PRO A 424 -10.05 5.71 -15.29
C PRO A 424 -8.90 4.89 -14.70
N LEU A 425 -8.82 3.62 -15.10
CA LEU A 425 -7.66 2.76 -14.87
C LEU A 425 -6.55 3.21 -15.80
N GLY A 426 -5.72 4.15 -15.34
CA GLY A 426 -4.76 4.84 -16.19
C GLY A 426 -3.70 3.98 -16.85
N ASN A 427 -3.54 2.73 -16.39
CA ASN A 427 -2.65 1.72 -16.95
C ASN A 427 -3.36 0.66 -17.81
N VAL A 428 -4.68 0.75 -18.01
CA VAL A 428 -5.45 -0.25 -18.78
C VAL A 428 -6.15 0.43 -19.95
N VAL A 429 -5.73 0.08 -21.17
CA VAL A 429 -6.11 0.79 -22.40
C VAL A 429 -6.77 -0.15 -23.40
N LYS A 430 -7.84 0.33 -24.05
CA LYS A 430 -8.50 -0.35 -25.18
C LYS A 430 -7.90 0.07 -26.52
N ASP A 431 -7.58 -0.91 -27.37
CA ASP A 431 -7.14 -0.72 -28.76
C ASP A 431 -7.82 -1.76 -29.68
N GLY A 432 -8.83 -1.33 -30.43
CA GLY A 432 -9.70 -2.21 -31.20
C GLY A 432 -10.40 -3.23 -30.29
N ASN A 433 -10.20 -4.51 -30.61
CA ASN A 433 -10.73 -5.65 -29.84
C ASN A 433 -9.73 -6.16 -28.79
N LYS A 434 -8.71 -5.37 -28.44
CA LYS A 434 -7.69 -5.74 -27.45
C LYS A 434 -7.72 -4.78 -26.28
N VAL A 435 -7.35 -5.31 -25.12
CA VAL A 435 -7.10 -4.52 -23.92
C VAL A 435 -5.70 -4.83 -23.44
N THR A 436 -4.91 -3.79 -23.20
CA THR A 436 -3.55 -3.89 -22.71
C THR A 436 -3.45 -3.29 -21.31
N LEU A 437 -2.94 -4.05 -20.36
CA LEU A 437 -2.52 -3.57 -19.04
C LEU A 437 -1.02 -3.30 -19.06
N HIS A 438 -0.65 -2.07 -18.70
CA HIS A 438 0.72 -1.61 -18.61
C HIS A 438 1.22 -1.71 -17.16
N SER A 439 2.06 -2.71 -16.90
CA SER A 439 2.61 -2.93 -15.56
C SER A 439 3.76 -1.97 -15.27
N ALA A 440 3.86 -1.54 -14.01
CA ALA A 440 4.99 -0.74 -13.55
C ALA A 440 6.33 -1.50 -13.58
N THR A 441 6.32 -2.83 -13.73
CA THR A 441 7.52 -3.63 -14.02
C THR A 441 8.19 -3.23 -15.34
N GLY A 442 7.45 -2.58 -16.24
CA GLY A 442 7.89 -2.34 -17.61
C GLY A 442 7.29 -3.30 -18.64
N LEU A 443 6.51 -4.28 -18.18
CA LEU A 443 5.84 -5.27 -19.03
C LEU A 443 4.44 -4.82 -19.44
N ASP A 444 3.99 -5.28 -20.59
CA ASP A 444 2.64 -5.03 -21.10
C ASP A 444 1.92 -6.37 -21.29
N PHE A 445 0.72 -6.49 -20.73
CA PHE A 445 -0.06 -7.72 -20.70
C PHE A 445 -1.35 -7.55 -21.50
N GLN A 446 -1.63 -8.46 -22.41
CA GLN A 446 -2.93 -8.57 -23.06
C GLN A 446 -3.94 -9.17 -22.08
N VAL A 447 -4.99 -8.42 -21.78
CA VAL A 447 -6.07 -8.83 -20.89
C VAL A 447 -7.02 -9.75 -21.67
N PRO A 448 -7.30 -10.97 -21.18
CA PRO A 448 -8.32 -11.84 -21.78
C PRO A 448 -9.72 -11.27 -21.52
N LEU A 449 -10.44 -10.93 -22.59
CA LEU A 449 -11.82 -10.45 -22.52
C LEU A 449 -12.78 -11.64 -22.57
N LEU A 450 -13.67 -11.76 -21.57
CA LEU A 450 -14.59 -12.88 -21.48
C LEU A 450 -15.61 -12.90 -22.62
N LYS A 451 -16.13 -11.74 -23.02
CA LYS A 451 -17.02 -11.59 -24.18
C LYS A 451 -16.37 -12.09 -25.47
N GLN A 452 -15.12 -11.72 -25.71
CA GLN A 452 -14.37 -12.17 -26.90
C GLN A 452 -14.15 -13.69 -26.86
N LEU A 453 -13.83 -14.26 -25.69
CA LEU A 453 -13.70 -15.70 -25.54
C LEU A 453 -15.02 -16.44 -25.79
N ALA A 454 -16.14 -15.85 -25.41
CA ALA A 454 -17.47 -16.40 -25.68
C ALA A 454 -17.78 -16.38 -27.19
N ASP A 455 -17.54 -15.25 -27.86
CA ASP A 455 -17.80 -15.07 -29.29
C ASP A 455 -16.94 -15.99 -30.16
N ASP A 456 -15.66 -16.14 -29.80
CA ASP A 456 -14.71 -16.98 -30.54
C ASP A 456 -14.80 -18.47 -30.16
N ASN A 457 -15.62 -18.81 -29.16
CA ASN A 457 -15.61 -20.12 -28.50
C ASN A 457 -14.19 -20.54 -28.04
N GLY A 458 -13.42 -19.57 -27.54
CA GLY A 458 -12.00 -19.69 -27.19
C GLY A 458 -11.72 -20.26 -25.80
N TRP A 459 -12.69 -20.97 -25.20
CA TRP A 459 -12.57 -21.54 -23.86
C TRP A 459 -11.50 -22.63 -23.80
N LYS A 460 -10.77 -22.69 -22.68
CA LYS A 460 -9.71 -23.68 -22.47
C LYS A 460 -10.23 -25.13 -22.42
N SER A 461 -11.47 -25.31 -21.97
CA SER A 461 -12.16 -26.61 -21.90
C SER A 461 -13.68 -26.42 -21.95
N PRO A 462 -14.44 -27.48 -22.25
CA PRO A 462 -15.90 -27.47 -22.11
C PRO A 462 -16.36 -27.08 -20.70
N ASP A 463 -15.66 -27.55 -19.65
CA ASP A 463 -15.98 -27.22 -18.26
C ASP A 463 -15.84 -25.72 -17.98
N ALA A 464 -14.81 -25.07 -18.54
CA ALA A 464 -14.63 -23.63 -18.41
C ALA A 464 -15.76 -22.84 -19.08
N MET A 465 -16.19 -23.27 -20.27
CA MET A 465 -17.36 -22.70 -20.96
C MET A 465 -18.63 -22.87 -20.12
N VAL A 466 -18.86 -24.07 -19.58
CA VAL A 466 -20.06 -24.35 -18.77
C VAL A 466 -20.07 -23.48 -17.51
N ALA A 467 -18.94 -23.46 -16.79
CA ALA A 467 -18.80 -22.70 -15.54
C ALA A 467 -18.97 -21.19 -15.75
N MET A 468 -18.35 -20.62 -16.77
CA MET A 468 -18.35 -19.17 -16.97
C MET A 468 -19.57 -18.67 -17.76
N SER A 469 -20.00 -19.37 -18.81
CA SER A 469 -20.98 -18.84 -19.77
C SER A 469 -22.34 -19.56 -19.76
N LYS A 470 -22.43 -20.82 -19.30
CA LYS A 470 -23.73 -21.54 -19.29
C LYS A 470 -24.46 -21.45 -17.97
N VAL A 471 -23.74 -21.41 -16.85
CA VAL A 471 -24.33 -21.21 -15.52
C VAL A 471 -24.27 -19.73 -15.15
N VAL A 472 -25.16 -18.94 -15.75
CA VAL A 472 -25.19 -17.46 -15.61
C VAL A 472 -25.21 -17.00 -14.15
N LYS A 473 -25.90 -17.75 -13.28
CA LYS A 473 -26.03 -17.46 -11.85
C LYS A 473 -24.70 -17.37 -11.10
N HIS A 474 -23.61 -17.98 -11.59
CA HIS A 474 -22.30 -17.79 -10.97
C HIS A 474 -21.89 -16.32 -10.96
N GLN A 475 -22.12 -15.61 -12.06
CA GLN A 475 -21.74 -14.20 -12.18
C GLN A 475 -22.66 -13.27 -11.36
N GLU A 476 -23.87 -13.72 -11.05
CA GLU A 476 -24.85 -12.95 -10.26
C GLU A 476 -24.69 -13.13 -8.75
N SER A 477 -24.00 -14.18 -8.29
CA SER A 477 -24.03 -14.60 -6.88
C SER A 477 -22.70 -15.04 -6.29
N LEU A 478 -21.66 -15.16 -7.11
CA LEU A 478 -20.32 -15.53 -6.69
C LEU A 478 -19.31 -14.52 -7.23
N GLU A 479 -18.31 -14.28 -6.41
CA GLU A 479 -17.15 -13.54 -6.81
C GLU A 479 -16.21 -14.40 -7.66
N CYS A 480 -15.57 -13.82 -8.67
CA CYS A 480 -14.65 -14.54 -9.55
C CYS A 480 -13.57 -15.29 -8.76
N TYR A 481 -13.05 -14.66 -7.69
CA TYR A 481 -12.02 -15.24 -6.84
C TYR A 481 -12.51 -16.46 -6.02
N ALA A 482 -13.82 -16.72 -5.91
CA ALA A 482 -14.32 -17.92 -5.24
C ALA A 482 -13.87 -19.22 -5.96
N CYS A 483 -13.66 -19.14 -7.28
CA CYS A 483 -13.15 -20.24 -8.10
C CYS A 483 -11.74 -19.97 -8.66
N HIS A 484 -11.39 -18.71 -8.92
CA HIS A 484 -10.11 -18.35 -9.53
C HIS A 484 -8.97 -18.14 -8.53
N ALA A 485 -9.25 -18.06 -7.22
CA ALA A 485 -8.20 -18.18 -6.22
C ALA A 485 -7.73 -19.65 -6.15
N SER A 486 -6.49 -19.92 -6.57
CA SER A 486 -5.92 -21.28 -6.60
C SER A 486 -5.94 -21.98 -5.24
N TRP A 487 -5.80 -21.20 -4.16
CA TRP A 487 -5.88 -21.65 -2.76
C TRP A 487 -6.00 -20.42 -1.86
N VAL A 488 -6.43 -20.61 -0.61
CA VAL A 488 -6.46 -19.55 0.42
C VAL A 488 -5.93 -20.16 1.72
N PRO A 489 -4.99 -19.49 2.44
CA PRO A 489 -4.53 -20.00 3.72
C PRO A 489 -5.64 -19.94 4.77
N GLN A 490 -5.91 -21.07 5.43
CA GLN A 490 -6.70 -21.10 6.64
C GLN A 490 -5.78 -21.18 7.87
N CYS A 491 -6.04 -20.33 8.87
CA CYS A 491 -5.32 -20.35 10.13
C CYS A 491 -6.29 -20.71 11.26
N TYR A 492 -6.01 -21.81 11.96
CA TYR A 492 -6.73 -22.19 13.17
C TYR A 492 -6.06 -21.53 14.38
N GLY A 493 -6.42 -20.27 14.66
CA GLY A 493 -5.92 -19.51 15.80
C GLY A 493 -4.65 -18.70 15.53
N CYS A 494 -4.36 -17.77 16.45
CA CYS A 494 -3.14 -16.95 16.42
C CYS A 494 -2.05 -17.61 17.28
N HIS A 495 -0.87 -17.85 16.72
CA HIS A 495 0.31 -18.28 17.47
C HIS A 495 0.90 -17.09 18.25
N VAL A 496 0.33 -16.80 19.41
CA VAL A 496 0.79 -15.76 20.34
C VAL A 496 1.61 -16.43 21.43
N GLN A 497 2.82 -15.92 21.67
CA GLN A 497 3.65 -16.34 22.80
C GLN A 497 3.78 -15.16 23.74
N VAL A 498 3.40 -15.36 25.00
CA VAL A 498 3.59 -14.37 26.06
C VAL A 498 4.89 -14.70 26.79
N ASN A 499 5.77 -13.72 26.92
CA ASN A 499 7.01 -13.86 27.66
C ASN A 499 6.85 -13.29 29.07
N TYR A 500 6.68 -14.15 30.07
CA TYR A 500 6.59 -13.78 31.48
C TYR A 500 7.95 -13.58 32.17
N GLY A 501 9.05 -13.67 31.41
CA GLY A 501 10.39 -13.47 31.91
C GLY A 501 10.69 -12.01 32.27
N LYS A 502 11.92 -11.79 32.70
CA LYS A 502 12.48 -10.46 32.98
C LYS A 502 13.67 -10.20 32.07
N ASP A 503 13.89 -8.95 31.72
CA ASP A 503 15.08 -8.50 31.02
C ASP A 503 16.32 -8.54 31.94
N LYS A 504 17.48 -8.17 31.38
CA LYS A 504 18.76 -8.13 32.09
C LYS A 504 18.78 -7.20 33.31
N ASP A 505 17.85 -6.25 33.37
CA ASP A 505 17.70 -5.27 34.46
C ASP A 505 16.63 -5.70 35.47
N GLY A 506 16.07 -6.91 35.34
CA GLY A 506 15.05 -7.47 36.22
C GLY A 506 13.64 -6.93 35.97
N LYS A 507 13.41 -6.18 34.89
CA LYS A 507 12.08 -5.66 34.53
C LYS A 507 11.32 -6.72 33.72
N PRO A 508 10.01 -6.91 33.96
CA PRO A 508 9.22 -7.83 33.14
C PRO A 508 9.30 -7.46 31.66
N PHE A 509 9.39 -8.47 30.78
CA PHE A 509 9.25 -8.22 29.35
C PHE A 509 7.89 -7.58 29.06
N ARG A 510 7.89 -6.55 28.22
CA ARG A 510 6.69 -5.88 27.73
C ARG A 510 6.74 -5.86 26.22
N ASP A 511 5.64 -6.22 25.59
CA ASP A 511 5.49 -6.04 24.15
C ASP A 511 5.39 -4.55 23.79
N THR A 512 5.84 -4.22 22.58
CA THR A 512 5.73 -2.88 22.02
C THR A 512 4.26 -2.52 21.79
N ASP A 513 3.79 -1.41 22.36
CA ASP A 513 2.55 -0.78 21.92
C ASP A 513 2.84 0.00 20.62
N TRP A 514 2.40 -0.56 19.49
CA TRP A 514 2.67 0.00 18.16
C TRP A 514 1.95 1.32 17.92
N VAL A 515 0.80 1.53 18.55
CA VAL A 515 0.04 2.78 18.44
C VAL A 515 0.71 3.88 19.27
N ALA A 516 1.20 3.56 20.47
CA ALA A 516 1.96 4.51 21.27
C ALA A 516 3.30 4.87 20.61
N GLY A 517 3.95 3.90 19.95
CA GLY A 517 5.19 4.09 19.21
C GLY A 517 5.09 5.06 18.03
N GLY A 518 3.91 5.19 17.42
CA GLY A 518 3.66 6.16 16.34
C GLY A 518 3.17 7.53 16.82
N ARG A 519 2.73 7.70 18.07
CA ARG A 519 2.37 9.02 18.61
C ARG A 519 3.59 9.90 18.75
N CYS A 520 3.83 10.77 17.78
CA CYS A 520 4.54 12.02 18.02
C CYS A 520 3.53 13.01 18.63
N PRO A 521 3.71 13.50 19.89
CA PRO A 521 2.76 14.45 20.47
C PRO A 521 2.62 15.69 19.57
N PRO A 522 1.40 16.23 19.38
CA PRO A 522 1.24 17.54 18.76
C PRO A 522 2.01 18.56 19.61
N GLY A 523 3.14 19.06 19.10
CA GLY A 523 4.04 19.96 19.83
C GLY A 523 5.46 19.44 20.09
N LYS A 524 5.78 18.17 19.78
CA LYS A 524 7.17 17.68 19.75
C LYS A 524 7.59 17.29 18.32
N ARG A 525 7.51 18.24 17.40
CA ARG A 525 7.98 18.13 16.00
C ARG A 525 9.52 18.10 15.87
N GLU A 526 10.25 17.85 16.97
CA GLU A 526 11.70 17.88 17.02
C GLU A 526 12.28 16.53 17.44
N ALA A 527 13.17 16.03 16.58
CA ALA A 527 14.26 15.12 16.87
C ALA A 527 13.96 13.95 17.83
N ARG A 528 13.64 12.79 17.24
CA ARG A 528 14.25 11.55 17.72
C ARG A 528 15.26 11.11 16.67
N GLY A 529 16.48 11.62 16.82
CA GLY A 529 17.68 10.96 16.32
C GLY A 529 17.96 9.76 17.22
N GLY A 530 18.12 8.61 16.59
CA GLY A 530 18.39 7.31 17.18
C GLY A 530 18.53 6.34 16.03
#